data_AF-A0A9N9F9Q7-F1
#
_entry.id   AF-A0A9N9F9Q7-F1
#
_cell.length_a   1.000
_cell.length_b   1.000
_cell.length_c   1.000
_cell.angle_alpha   90.00
_cell.angle_beta   90.00
_cell.angle_gamma   90.00
#
_symmetry.space_group_name_H-M   'P 1'
#
loop_
_entity.id
_entity.type
_entity.pdbx_description
1 polymer ?
#
loop_
_entity_poly.entity_id
_entity_poly.type
_entity_poly.pdbx_seq_one_letter_code
_entity_poly.pdbx_strand_id
1 'polypeptide(L)'
;MMDNTEILISLAQQSSTSPMSIKTYGDIYLNIQTTERAVEFFEQLGILPRIRFCSKCTSAMHKTKDNSHGDKQKWTCTLKTACGHATTLRSETWLAKSKPSLAQIAKIMFCWSHSLPQKFAVFESGISAHIM
;
A
#
# COMPACT_ATOMS: atom_id res chain seq x y z
N MET A 1 15.72 -17.23 -23.13
CA MET A 1 14.95 -17.31 -21.87
C MET A 1 15.62 -16.34 -20.91
N MET A 2 14.98 -15.24 -20.55
CA MET A 2 15.56 -14.29 -19.60
C MET A 2 15.57 -14.94 -18.21
N ASP A 3 16.72 -14.87 -17.54
CA ASP A 3 16.92 -15.38 -16.19
C ASP A 3 16.05 -14.57 -15.21
N ASN A 4 15.34 -15.25 -14.30
CA ASN A 4 14.52 -14.60 -13.27
C ASN A 4 15.32 -13.58 -12.44
N THR A 5 16.64 -13.75 -12.36
CA THR A 5 17.57 -12.86 -11.69
C THR A 5 17.70 -11.50 -12.40
N GLU A 6 17.70 -11.48 -13.73
CA GLU A 6 17.75 -10.23 -14.52
C GLU A 6 16.45 -9.45 -14.44
N ILE A 7 15.30 -10.14 -14.34
CA ILE A 7 13.98 -9.53 -14.12
C ILE A 7 13.92 -8.86 -12.74
N LEU A 8 14.48 -9.49 -11.70
CA LEU A 8 14.52 -8.93 -10.34
C LEU A 8 15.40 -7.68 -10.26
N ILE A 9 16.55 -7.66 -10.95
CA ILE A 9 17.45 -6.50 -10.99
C ILE A 9 16.81 -5.34 -11.76
N SER A 10 16.18 -5.60 -12.90
CA SER A 10 15.54 -4.57 -13.71
C SER A 10 14.23 -4.05 -13.12
N LEU A 11 13.49 -4.85 -12.34
CA LEU A 11 12.32 -4.38 -11.55
C LEU A 11 12.74 -3.57 -10.32
N ALA A 12 13.88 -3.90 -9.69
CA ALA A 12 14.41 -3.14 -8.55
C ALA A 12 14.94 -1.75 -8.96
N GLN A 13 15.40 -1.59 -10.20
CA GLN A 13 16.00 -0.35 -10.70
C GLN A 13 14.99 0.73 -11.16
N GLN A 14 13.69 0.43 -11.25
CA GLN A 14 12.69 1.38 -11.79
C GLN A 14 12.09 2.37 -10.77
N SER A 15 12.56 2.42 -9.53
CA SER A 15 11.99 3.33 -8.52
C SER A 15 13.05 3.98 -7.64
N SER A 16 13.94 4.73 -8.28
CA SER A 16 14.72 5.79 -7.63
C SER A 16 13.85 7.03 -7.37
N THR A 17 12.76 6.88 -6.62
CA THR A 17 12.07 8.03 -6.04
C THR A 17 12.75 8.33 -4.72
N SER A 18 13.30 9.55 -4.59
CA SER A 18 13.82 10.03 -3.32
C SER A 18 12.80 9.78 -2.21
N PRO A 19 13.23 9.38 -1.00
CA PRO A 19 12.30 9.12 0.10
C PRO A 19 11.40 10.34 0.30
N MET A 20 10.09 10.10 0.36
CA MET A 20 9.10 11.17 0.50
C MET A 20 9.34 11.90 1.82
N SER A 21 9.86 13.12 1.76
CA SER A 21 10.12 13.95 2.95
C SER A 21 8.82 14.60 3.43
N ILE A 22 8.11 13.93 4.33
CA ILE A 22 6.88 14.44 4.95
C ILE A 22 7.26 15.11 6.28
N LYS A 23 7.08 16.43 6.39
CA LYS A 23 7.40 17.19 7.62
C LYS A 23 6.17 17.79 8.30
N THR A 24 5.12 18.07 7.53
CA THR A 24 3.91 18.73 8.02
C THR A 24 2.66 17.89 7.74
N TYR A 25 1.58 18.21 8.46
CA TYR A 25 0.27 17.62 8.17
C TYR A 25 -0.22 17.96 6.76
N GLY A 26 0.08 19.16 6.26
CA GLY A 26 -0.20 19.54 4.88
C GLY A 26 0.56 18.65 3.90
N ASP A 27 1.82 18.32 4.18
CA ASP A 27 2.64 17.47 3.32
C ASP A 27 2.02 16.08 3.19
N ILE A 28 1.61 15.44 4.29
CA ILE A 28 1.00 14.11 4.18
C ILE A 28 -0.34 14.17 3.45
N TYR A 29 -1.11 15.23 3.68
CA TYR A 29 -2.40 15.41 3.02
C TYR A 29 -2.25 15.67 1.53
N LEU A 30 -1.18 16.32 1.06
CA LEU A 30 -0.92 16.56 -0.36
C LEU A 30 -0.24 15.37 -1.04
N ASN A 31 0.69 14.71 -0.36
CA ASN A 31 1.49 13.65 -0.96
C ASN A 31 0.81 12.28 -0.95
N ILE A 32 -0.13 12.02 -0.03
CA ILE A 32 -0.82 10.71 0.09
C ILE A 32 -2.33 10.83 -0.26
N GLN A 33 -2.67 11.67 -1.24
CA GLN A 33 -4.06 11.80 -1.71
C GLN A 33 -4.52 10.61 -2.53
N THR A 34 -3.62 10.06 -3.35
CA THR A 34 -3.96 8.97 -4.23
C THR A 34 -3.62 7.65 -3.60
N THR A 35 -4.37 6.62 -3.99
CA THR A 35 -4.11 5.25 -3.62
C THR A 35 -2.69 4.83 -4.00
N GLU A 36 -2.23 5.18 -5.19
CA GLU A 36 -0.91 4.84 -5.72
C GLU A 36 0.20 5.40 -4.83
N ARG A 37 0.08 6.67 -4.42
CA ARG A 37 1.05 7.29 -3.51
C ARG A 37 1.03 6.67 -2.12
N ALA A 38 -0.14 6.27 -1.62
CA ALA A 38 -0.23 5.54 -0.36
C ALA A 38 0.48 4.18 -0.45
N VAL A 39 0.27 3.44 -1.54
CA VAL A 39 0.95 2.16 -1.78
C VAL A 39 2.47 2.34 -1.82
N GLU A 40 2.95 3.31 -2.62
CA GLU A 40 4.38 3.65 -2.69
C GLU A 40 4.96 3.99 -1.32
N PHE A 41 4.24 4.80 -0.53
CA PHE A 41 4.66 5.17 0.82
C PHE A 41 4.85 3.93 1.72
N PHE A 42 3.87 3.02 1.75
CA PHE A 42 4.01 1.80 2.56
C PHE A 42 5.05 0.80 2.03
N GLU A 43 5.32 0.81 0.72
CA GLU A 43 6.39 0.02 0.12
C GLU A 43 7.79 0.59 0.41
N GLN A 44 7.91 1.91 0.55
CA GLN A 44 9.13 2.56 1.02
C GLN A 44 9.41 2.27 2.49
N LEU A 45 8.36 2.18 3.31
CA LEU A 45 8.46 1.79 4.72
C LEU A 45 8.67 0.28 4.95
N GLY A 46 8.61 -0.55 3.89
CA GLY A 46 8.73 -2.01 4.00
C GLY A 46 7.51 -2.69 4.63
N ILE A 47 6.38 -1.98 4.77
CA ILE A 47 5.12 -2.55 5.31
C ILE A 47 4.39 -3.33 4.23
N LEU A 48 4.38 -2.81 3.00
CA LEU A 48 3.88 -3.54 1.83
C LEU A 48 5.06 -4.12 1.03
N PRO A 49 4.96 -5.36 0.54
CA PRO A 49 5.98 -5.93 -0.31
C PRO A 49 5.95 -5.26 -1.70
N ARG A 50 7.12 -4.91 -2.25
CA ARG A 50 7.25 -4.40 -3.63
C ARG A 50 7.09 -5.49 -4.69
N ILE A 51 7.49 -6.70 -4.33
CA ILE A 51 7.44 -7.87 -5.19
C ILE A 51 6.69 -8.96 -4.44
N ARG A 52 5.80 -9.65 -5.13
CA ARG A 52 5.04 -10.76 -4.56
C ARG A 52 5.01 -11.94 -5.51
N PHE A 53 5.10 -13.13 -4.95
CA PHE A 53 4.94 -14.38 -5.69
C PHE A 53 3.61 -15.04 -5.34
N CYS A 54 3.02 -15.71 -6.32
CA CYS A 54 1.76 -16.41 -6.16
C CYS A 54 1.94 -17.63 -5.25
N SER A 55 1.16 -17.70 -4.17
CA SER A 55 1.18 -18.84 -3.24
C SER A 55 0.80 -20.19 -3.86
N LYS A 56 0.11 -20.19 -5.03
CA LYS A 56 -0.32 -21.41 -5.72
C LYS A 56 0.65 -21.94 -6.78
N CYS A 57 1.33 -21.05 -7.50
CA CYS A 57 2.11 -21.42 -8.69
C CYS A 57 3.48 -20.73 -8.75
N THR A 58 3.88 -20.08 -7.66
CA THR A 58 5.18 -19.39 -7.46
C THR A 58 5.56 -18.33 -8.49
N SER A 59 4.68 -18.05 -9.45
CA SER A 59 4.89 -17.04 -10.48
C SER A 59 4.78 -15.64 -9.88
N ALA A 60 5.50 -14.69 -10.47
CA ALA A 60 5.42 -13.28 -10.08
C ALA A 60 3.97 -12.77 -10.16
N MET A 61 3.59 -11.88 -9.24
CA MET A 61 2.32 -11.17 -9.24
C MET A 61 2.55 -9.70 -9.58
N HIS A 62 1.57 -9.06 -10.22
CA HIS A 62 1.58 -7.64 -10.51
C HIS A 62 0.37 -6.96 -9.86
N LYS A 63 0.47 -5.65 -9.62
CA LYS A 63 -0.64 -4.88 -9.07
C LYS A 63 -1.64 -4.57 -10.18
N THR A 64 -2.91 -4.81 -9.91
CA THR A 64 -4.02 -4.50 -10.83
C THR A 64 -5.05 -3.65 -10.12
N LYS A 65 -5.71 -2.74 -10.84
CA LYS A 65 -6.84 -1.97 -10.31
C LYS A 65 -7.98 -2.89 -9.89
N ASP A 66 -8.60 -2.59 -8.76
CA ASP A 66 -9.75 -3.31 -8.22
C ASP A 66 -10.66 -2.37 -7.43
N ASN A 67 -11.78 -1.96 -8.02
CA ASN A 67 -12.72 -1.03 -7.39
C ASN A 67 -13.56 -1.65 -6.27
N SER A 68 -13.45 -2.97 -6.02
CA SER A 68 -14.23 -3.66 -4.98
C SER A 68 -13.70 -3.44 -3.57
N HIS A 69 -12.50 -2.87 -3.40
CA HIS A 69 -11.86 -2.66 -2.11
C HIS A 69 -11.42 -1.20 -1.90
N GLY A 70 -11.29 -0.80 -0.62
CA GLY A 70 -10.90 0.57 -0.25
C GLY A 70 -9.53 1.00 -0.80
N ASP A 71 -8.64 0.06 -1.09
CA ASP A 71 -7.32 0.31 -1.67
C ASP A 71 -7.29 0.32 -3.18
N LYS A 72 -8.41 0.13 -3.87
CA LYS A 72 -8.54 0.22 -5.33
C LYS A 72 -7.54 -0.61 -6.16
N GLN A 73 -6.79 -1.52 -5.52
CA GLN A 73 -5.69 -2.29 -6.10
C GLN A 73 -5.55 -3.64 -5.38
N LYS A 74 -5.04 -4.63 -6.11
CA LYS A 74 -4.73 -5.97 -5.59
C LYS A 74 -3.56 -6.60 -6.32
N TRP A 75 -2.98 -7.63 -5.72
CA TRP A 75 -2.01 -8.50 -6.39
C TRP A 75 -2.74 -9.51 -7.26
N THR A 76 -2.37 -9.61 -8.53
CA THR A 76 -2.89 -10.61 -9.47
C THR A 76 -1.75 -11.42 -10.04
N CYS A 77 -1.90 -12.75 -10.05
CA CYS A 77 -0.94 -13.66 -10.64
C CYS A 77 -0.81 -13.41 -12.15
N THR A 78 0.43 -13.36 -12.65
CA THR A 78 0.71 -13.10 -14.07
C THR A 78 0.17 -14.20 -14.99
N LEU A 79 0.16 -15.44 -14.50
CA LEU A 79 -0.49 -16.58 -15.17
C LEU A 79 -2.02 -16.55 -14.97
N LYS A 80 -2.69 -15.51 -15.47
CA LYS A 80 -4.14 -15.30 -15.24
C LYS A 80 -5.01 -16.45 -15.79
N THR A 81 -4.66 -17.00 -16.95
CA THR A 81 -5.40 -18.09 -17.59
C THR A 81 -5.21 -19.45 -16.92
N ALA A 82 -4.04 -19.70 -16.35
CA ALA A 82 -3.71 -20.99 -15.73
C ALA A 82 -3.96 -21.02 -14.21
N CYS A 83 -3.78 -19.90 -13.51
CA CYS A 83 -3.91 -19.81 -12.05
C CYS A 83 -5.01 -18.84 -11.64
N GLY A 84 -4.98 -17.61 -12.16
CA GLY A 84 -5.96 -16.56 -11.86
C GLY A 84 -6.01 -16.12 -10.39
N HIS A 85 -5.09 -16.59 -9.53
CA HIS A 85 -5.08 -16.23 -8.11
C HIS A 85 -4.83 -14.74 -7.94
N ALA A 86 -5.65 -14.12 -7.08
CA ALA A 86 -5.50 -12.73 -6.69
C ALA A 86 -5.65 -12.60 -5.18
N THR A 87 -4.96 -11.62 -4.60
CA THR A 87 -4.97 -11.35 -3.16
C THR A 87 -4.84 -9.86 -2.88
N THR A 88 -5.26 -9.41 -1.70
CA THR A 88 -5.22 -7.98 -1.36
C THR A 88 -3.79 -7.48 -1.23
N LEU A 89 -3.56 -6.18 -1.42
CA LEU A 89 -2.24 -5.58 -1.20
C LEU A 89 -1.72 -5.85 0.22
N ARG A 90 -2.61 -5.84 1.21
CA ARG A 90 -2.33 -5.98 2.64
C ARG A 90 -2.18 -7.41 3.13
N SER A 91 -2.39 -8.40 2.26
CA SER A 91 -2.30 -9.81 2.69
C SER A 91 -0.89 -10.10 3.21
N GLU A 92 -0.80 -10.82 4.33
CA GLU A 92 0.45 -11.15 5.04
C GLU A 92 1.15 -9.94 5.70
N THR A 93 0.41 -8.85 5.92
CA THR A 93 0.90 -7.71 6.72
C THR A 93 0.00 -7.50 7.92
N TRP A 94 0.45 -6.71 8.90
CA TRP A 94 -0.38 -6.34 10.06
C TRP A 94 -1.60 -5.47 9.67
N LEU A 95 -1.65 -4.98 8.42
CA LEU A 95 -2.78 -4.24 7.87
C LEU A 95 -3.87 -5.15 7.28
N ALA A 96 -3.69 -6.47 7.23
CA ALA A 96 -4.60 -7.38 6.51
C ALA A 96 -6.08 -7.28 6.92
N LYS A 97 -6.36 -6.90 8.18
CA LYS A 97 -7.71 -6.81 8.75
C LYS A 97 -8.18 -5.38 9.00
N SER A 98 -7.40 -4.36 8.62
CA SER A 98 -7.79 -2.98 8.87
C SER A 98 -8.88 -2.55 7.88
N LYS A 99 -9.90 -1.85 8.39
CA LYS A 99 -11.00 -1.30 7.59
C LYS A 99 -10.63 0.00 6.84
N PRO A 100 -9.88 0.95 7.44
CA PRO A 100 -9.56 2.20 6.74
C PRO A 100 -8.71 1.94 5.49
N SER A 101 -8.78 2.83 4.49
CA SER A 101 -7.91 2.80 3.30
C SER A 101 -6.44 3.02 3.66
N LEU A 102 -5.49 2.61 2.81
CA LEU A 102 -4.06 2.85 3.04
C LEU A 102 -3.77 4.34 3.25
N ALA A 103 -4.39 5.23 2.46
CA ALA A 103 -4.21 6.67 2.61
C ALA A 103 -4.64 7.18 4.00
N GLN A 104 -5.78 6.70 4.52
CA GLN A 104 -6.22 7.05 5.87
C GLN A 104 -5.27 6.51 6.93
N ILE A 105 -4.82 5.27 6.80
CA ILE A 105 -3.87 4.66 7.74
C ILE A 105 -2.58 5.47 7.79
N ALA A 106 -2.05 5.90 6.63
CA ALA A 106 -0.84 6.71 6.57
C ALA A 106 -1.00 8.03 7.33
N LYS A 107 -2.13 8.72 7.13
CA LYS A 107 -2.44 9.97 7.84
C LYS A 107 -2.60 9.76 9.35
N ILE A 108 -3.30 8.71 9.77
CA ILE A 108 -3.46 8.37 11.19
C ILE A 108 -2.09 8.08 11.83
N MET A 109 -1.25 7.29 11.15
CA MET A 109 0.12 7.00 11.61
C MET A 109 0.95 8.27 11.76
N PHE A 110 0.83 9.21 10.82
CA PHE A 110 1.53 10.50 10.90
C PHE A 110 1.05 11.36 12.07
N CYS A 111 -0.26 11.46 12.27
CA CYS A 111 -0.83 12.16 13.43
C CYS A 111 -0.28 11.60 14.74
N TRP A 112 -0.22 10.28 14.86
CA TRP A 112 0.34 9.62 16.04
C TRP A 112 1.85 9.84 16.19
N SER A 113 2.63 9.69 15.12
CA SER A 113 4.10 9.84 15.21
C SER A 113 4.55 11.26 15.51
N HIS A 114 3.74 12.28 15.15
CA HIS A 114 4.03 13.69 15.40
C HIS A 114 3.28 14.26 16.61
N SER A 115 2.64 13.42 17.41
CA SER A 115 1.86 13.84 18.59
C SER A 115 0.84 14.94 18.26
N LEU A 116 0.22 14.88 17.08
CA LEU A 116 -0.82 15.84 16.70
C LEU A 116 -2.07 15.66 17.57
N PRO A 117 -2.88 16.72 17.76
CA PRO A 117 -4.11 16.63 18.53
C PRO A 117 -5.02 15.48 18.06
N GLN A 118 -5.57 14.71 18.99
CA GLN A 118 -6.35 13.50 18.71
C GLN A 118 -7.51 13.71 17.73
N LYS A 119 -8.09 14.92 17.71
CA LYS A 119 -9.13 15.30 16.75
C LYS A 119 -8.75 15.08 15.29
N PHE A 120 -7.47 15.20 14.91
CA PHE A 120 -7.01 14.94 13.55
C PHE A 120 -7.03 13.44 13.23
N ALA A 121 -6.58 12.60 14.16
CA ALA A 121 -6.65 11.14 13.99
C ALA A 121 -8.11 10.63 13.94
N VAL A 122 -8.98 11.17 14.79
CA VAL A 122 -10.42 10.85 14.79
C VAL A 122 -11.05 11.25 13.45
N PHE A 123 -10.77 12.46 12.96
CA PHE A 123 -11.24 12.92 11.65
C PHE A 123 -10.84 11.97 10.52
N GLU A 124 -9.56 11.59 10.43
CA GLU A 124 -9.07 10.70 9.37
C GLU A 124 -9.56 9.24 9.52
N SER A 125 -9.85 8.81 10.75
CA SER A 125 -10.38 7.46 11.04
C SER A 125 -11.81 7.25 10.53
N GLY A 126 -12.55 8.33 10.23
CA GLY A 126 -13.96 8.27 9.86
C GLY A 126 -14.88 7.77 10.99
N ILE A 127 -14.37 7.67 12.23
CA ILE A 127 -15.19 7.40 13.40
C ILE A 127 -15.97 8.66 13.71
N SER A 128 -17.29 8.59 13.58
CA SER A 128 -18.18 9.71 13.95
C SER A 128 -17.99 10.04 15.43
N ALA A 129 -17.85 11.34 15.74
CA ALA A 129 -17.66 11.84 17.11
C ALA A 129 -18.81 11.49 18.07
N HIS A 130 -19.92 10.95 17.57
CA HIS A 130 -21.10 10.55 18.33
C HIS A 130 -20.93 9.26 19.16
N ILE A 131 -19.78 8.57 19.09
CA ILE A 131 -19.54 7.28 19.76
C ILE A 131 -18.49 7.38 20.90
N MET A 132 -18.00 8.58 21.24
CA MET A 132 -17.08 8.77 22.37
C MET A 132 -17.77 9.38 23.58
#